data_AF-A0A154R3C0-F1
#
_entry.id   AF-A0A154R3C0-F1
#
_cell.length_a   1.000
_cell.length_b   1.000
_cell.length_c   1.000
_cell.angle_alpha   90.00
_cell.angle_beta   90.00
_cell.angle_gamma   90.00
#
_symmetry.space_group_name_H-M   'P 1'
#
loop_
_entity.id
_entity.type
_entity.pdbx_description
1 polymer ?
#
loop_
_entity_poly.entity_id
_entity_poly.type
_entity_poly.pdbx_seq_one_letter_code
_entity_poly.pdbx_strand_id
1 'polypeptide(L)'
;MRELDYGEVRMTEHRGHDDLLSAGLGLAGLAGLPSPFANPLDPAPGELRRRAIQTSWKGIADLGPLGGYGSVYGAVPDVPGREYQAFARIPGARSPHRVLLQLPDGFDRQKRCLVVTASSGSRGIYGAIALAGAWGLPHGCAVAYTDKGTGAGYFDYADDSGVALDGRRAKRGEAELEFQPPPAAPGAGIAVKHAHSGDNPEGDWGRHVIQAAQFGLAMLDRAFPAEAPFTPQNTKIIAAGISNGGGAVLQAAGLDQEHFFAGVVALEPNVHVPGRGRALYDYATEAAIWLPCALSAEDFAAVPLARGPRGVPLPAWLIRCASLRAQGKLGGNTLPAQAAQARQYLHVRGWTDEAMHTAASTTAFDLWRVIAAGYASAYLRRGAADMPCGFRYAAIGPAGQPGAADPATRASWWADGSGIPPGNGIGLFGGMNVSADPTLIGSECLRGLWTGDNHESQMLHAAVAATAARLPRRDLPLWVLHGAGDGLLPTAFSSEPYVAWLRDEGRHPIYWKVPHAQHFDAFLVLPGFGEHYVPLLPYGYAALDRLWAHLYEGAAWPLDAPTPAARPRGAGPLERTTLGL
;
A
#
# COMPACT_ATOMS: atom_id res chain seq x y z
N MET A 1 -25.66 -16.15 -4.16
CA MET A 1 -24.45 -15.42 -4.57
C MET A 1 -24.67 -14.93 -5.99
N ARG A 2 -24.40 -13.66 -6.29
CA ARG A 2 -24.37 -13.18 -7.69
C ARG A 2 -23.32 -13.99 -8.45
N GLU A 3 -23.54 -14.24 -9.73
CA GLU A 3 -22.56 -14.88 -10.60
C GLU A 3 -21.24 -14.09 -10.54
N LEU A 4 -20.16 -14.75 -10.13
CA LEU A 4 -18.86 -14.12 -9.97
C LEU A 4 -18.21 -14.00 -11.34
N ASP A 5 -17.91 -12.76 -11.75
CA ASP A 5 -17.18 -12.50 -12.99
C ASP A 5 -15.67 -12.61 -12.76
N TYR A 6 -15.13 -13.82 -12.98
CA TYR A 6 -13.70 -14.08 -13.07
C TYR A 6 -13.38 -14.99 -14.27
N GLY A 7 -12.19 -14.80 -14.84
CA GLY A 7 -11.70 -15.54 -16.00
C GLY A 7 -11.18 -16.95 -15.67
N GLU A 8 -10.29 -17.48 -16.50
CA GLU A 8 -9.72 -18.80 -16.26
C GLU A 8 -8.97 -18.86 -14.93
N VAL A 9 -9.25 -19.91 -14.14
CA VAL A 9 -8.57 -20.12 -12.86
C VAL A 9 -7.34 -20.98 -13.07
N ARG A 10 -6.18 -20.36 -12.88
CA ARG A 10 -4.88 -21.04 -12.86
C ARG A 10 -4.62 -21.61 -11.45
N MET A 11 -4.32 -22.91 -11.38
CA MET A 11 -3.97 -23.58 -10.13
C MET A 11 -2.49 -24.02 -10.14
N THR A 12 -1.78 -23.78 -9.03
CA THR A 12 -0.42 -24.31 -8.80
C THR A 12 -0.26 -24.94 -7.44
N GLU A 13 0.68 -25.88 -7.36
CA GLU A 13 1.04 -26.59 -6.14
C GLU A 13 2.43 -26.16 -5.64
N HIS A 14 2.58 -26.04 -4.32
CA HIS A 14 3.78 -25.51 -3.66
C HIS A 14 4.12 -26.39 -2.45
N ARG A 15 5.11 -27.28 -2.60
CA ARG A 15 5.57 -28.26 -1.59
C ARG A 15 7.08 -28.51 -1.72
N GLY A 16 7.70 -28.98 -0.64
CA GLY A 16 9.11 -29.41 -0.65
C GLY A 16 10.07 -28.22 -0.63
N HIS A 17 10.63 -27.86 -1.79
CA HIS A 17 11.52 -26.69 -1.93
C HIS A 17 10.76 -25.41 -2.31
N ASP A 18 9.44 -25.40 -2.12
CA ASP A 18 8.53 -24.29 -2.38
C ASP A 18 7.37 -24.36 -1.38
N ASP A 19 6.80 -23.21 -1.06
CA ASP A 19 5.75 -23.08 -0.07
C ASP A 19 4.90 -21.81 -0.35
N LEU A 20 3.75 -21.71 0.31
CA LEU A 20 2.82 -20.60 0.11
C LEU A 20 3.33 -19.27 0.69
N LEU A 21 4.08 -19.31 1.79
CA LEU A 21 4.42 -18.13 2.57
C LEU A 21 5.74 -17.46 2.12
N SER A 22 6.74 -18.28 1.77
CA SER A 22 8.10 -17.82 1.47
C SER A 22 8.60 -18.20 0.07
N ALA A 23 7.85 -19.02 -0.66
CA ALA A 23 8.27 -19.57 -1.95
C ALA A 23 9.58 -20.39 -1.89
N GLY A 24 9.76 -21.13 -0.79
CA GLY A 24 10.94 -21.94 -0.49
C GLY A 24 12.15 -21.17 0.02
N LEU A 25 12.02 -19.87 0.28
CA LEU A 25 13.13 -19.01 0.72
C LEU A 25 13.42 -19.12 2.22
N GLY A 26 12.40 -19.41 3.03
CA GLY A 26 12.44 -19.22 4.47
C GLY A 26 12.80 -17.78 4.87
N LEU A 27 12.97 -17.55 6.17
CA LEU A 27 13.33 -16.21 6.68
C LEU A 27 14.67 -15.70 6.11
N ALA A 28 15.68 -16.58 6.04
CA ALA A 28 17.00 -16.21 5.55
C ALA A 28 16.99 -15.77 4.07
N GLY A 29 16.25 -16.49 3.21
CA GLY A 29 16.11 -16.10 1.80
C GLY A 29 15.26 -14.85 1.62
N LEU A 30 14.22 -14.65 2.44
CA LEU A 30 13.43 -13.41 2.40
C LEU A 30 14.26 -12.18 2.75
N ALA A 31 15.12 -12.27 3.77
CA ALA A 31 16.05 -11.20 4.15
C ALA A 31 17.23 -11.04 3.18
N GLY A 32 17.62 -12.13 2.51
CA GLY A 32 18.82 -12.23 1.66
C GLY A 32 18.75 -11.44 0.34
N LEU A 33 19.72 -11.66 -0.54
CA LEU A 33 19.78 -11.00 -1.84
C LEU A 33 18.55 -11.35 -2.71
N PRO A 34 18.20 -10.46 -3.65
CA PRO A 34 17.27 -10.78 -4.74
C PRO A 34 17.39 -12.20 -5.28
N SER A 35 16.28 -12.94 -5.27
CA SER A 35 16.19 -14.24 -5.93
C SER A 35 16.53 -14.08 -7.42
N PRO A 36 17.56 -14.76 -7.95
CA PRO A 36 17.97 -14.56 -9.33
C PRO A 36 16.99 -15.23 -10.31
N PHE A 37 17.01 -14.76 -11.55
CA PHE A 37 16.40 -15.44 -12.69
C PHE A 37 17.48 -16.22 -13.44
N ALA A 38 17.20 -17.48 -13.79
CA ALA A 38 18.09 -18.29 -14.61
C ALA A 38 18.28 -17.68 -16.01
N ASN A 39 17.19 -17.16 -16.59
CA ASN A 39 17.20 -16.35 -17.81
C ASN A 39 16.51 -15.01 -17.54
N PRO A 40 17.25 -13.92 -17.31
CA PRO A 40 16.65 -12.61 -17.02
C PRO A 40 15.78 -12.03 -18.14
N LEU A 41 15.91 -12.51 -19.39
CA LEU A 41 15.10 -12.06 -20.52
C LEU A 41 13.77 -12.82 -20.64
N ASP A 42 13.67 -13.99 -20.04
CA ASP A 42 12.48 -14.85 -20.05
C ASP A 42 12.41 -15.64 -18.73
N PRO A 43 12.15 -14.96 -17.60
CA PRO A 43 12.09 -15.60 -16.29
C PRO A 43 10.86 -16.53 -16.21
N ALA A 44 11.05 -17.71 -15.63
CA ALA A 44 9.96 -18.67 -15.49
C ALA A 44 8.90 -18.18 -14.48
N PRO A 45 7.62 -18.58 -14.60
CA PRO A 45 6.56 -18.17 -13.68
C PRO A 45 6.87 -18.41 -12.20
N GLY A 46 7.51 -19.55 -11.88
CA GLY A 46 7.91 -19.87 -10.51
C GLY A 46 8.99 -18.94 -9.95
N GLU A 47 9.93 -18.50 -10.80
CA GLU A 47 10.98 -17.55 -10.40
C GLU A 47 10.39 -16.16 -10.16
N LEU A 48 9.49 -15.71 -11.04
CA LEU A 48 8.75 -14.46 -10.88
C LEU A 48 7.91 -14.45 -9.61
N ARG A 49 7.18 -15.55 -9.31
CA ARG A 49 6.41 -15.69 -8.07
C ARG A 49 7.32 -15.58 -6.84
N ARG A 50 8.42 -16.32 -6.81
CA ARG A 50 9.39 -16.29 -5.70
C ARG A 50 9.94 -14.89 -5.48
N ARG A 51 10.33 -14.21 -6.56
CA ARG A 51 10.81 -12.83 -6.54
C ARG A 51 9.73 -11.87 -6.04
N ALA A 52 8.49 -12.00 -6.50
CA ALA A 52 7.36 -11.16 -6.09
C ALA A 52 7.02 -11.30 -4.59
N ILE A 53 7.05 -12.53 -4.07
CA ILE A 53 6.87 -12.81 -2.64
C ILE A 53 8.00 -12.17 -1.84
N GLN A 54 9.27 -12.38 -2.24
CA GLN A 54 10.42 -11.78 -1.57
C GLN A 54 10.34 -10.25 -1.53
N THR A 55 10.03 -9.61 -2.66
CA THR A 55 9.87 -8.15 -2.76
C THR A 55 8.71 -7.66 -1.90
N SER A 56 7.59 -8.39 -1.86
CA SER A 56 6.42 -8.02 -1.04
C SER A 56 6.70 -8.09 0.45
N TRP A 57 7.49 -9.08 0.90
CA TRP A 57 7.98 -9.16 2.28
C TRP A 57 8.86 -7.98 2.64
N LYS A 58 9.86 -7.67 1.82
CA LYS A 58 10.79 -6.55 2.02
C LYS A 58 10.11 -5.17 1.97
N GLY A 59 8.97 -5.07 1.30
CA GLY A 59 8.18 -3.83 1.25
C GLY A 59 7.30 -3.59 2.48
N ILE A 60 7.30 -4.49 3.47
CA ILE A 60 6.48 -4.38 4.68
C ILE A 60 7.31 -4.67 5.92
N ALA A 61 7.86 -5.87 6.06
CA ALA A 61 8.44 -6.30 7.33
C ALA A 61 9.84 -5.73 7.54
N ASP A 62 10.18 -5.45 8.81
CA ASP A 62 11.57 -5.26 9.23
C ASP A 62 12.29 -6.63 9.28
N LEU A 63 12.90 -6.99 8.15
CA LEU A 63 13.74 -8.20 8.03
C LEU A 63 15.21 -7.93 8.37
N GLY A 64 15.51 -6.78 8.98
CA GLY A 64 16.86 -6.44 9.39
C GLY A 64 17.35 -7.31 10.55
N PRO A 65 18.67 -7.45 10.71
CA PRO A 65 19.26 -8.29 11.77
C PRO A 65 18.91 -7.82 13.20
N LEU A 66 18.53 -6.55 13.36
CA LEU A 66 18.10 -5.96 14.64
C LEU A 66 16.58 -5.84 14.76
N GLY A 67 15.83 -6.23 13.71
CA GLY A 67 14.39 -6.03 13.61
C GLY A 67 13.56 -7.05 14.38
N GLY A 68 14.12 -8.22 14.69
CA GLY A 68 13.46 -9.22 15.54
C GLY A 68 12.35 -10.04 14.86
N TYR A 69 12.10 -9.88 13.56
CA TYR A 69 11.17 -10.75 12.84
C TYR A 69 11.67 -12.21 12.84
N GLY A 70 10.84 -13.14 13.28
CA GLY A 70 11.17 -14.56 13.41
C GLY A 70 11.83 -14.97 14.73
N SER A 71 12.19 -14.01 15.60
CA SER A 71 12.76 -14.29 16.93
C SER A 71 12.00 -13.61 18.08
N VAL A 72 11.51 -12.39 17.87
CA VAL A 72 10.70 -11.62 18.83
C VAL A 72 9.23 -11.69 18.49
N TYR A 73 8.90 -11.57 17.19
CA TYR A 73 7.55 -11.61 16.67
C TYR A 73 7.53 -12.21 15.26
N GLY A 74 6.38 -12.72 14.85
CA GLY A 74 6.21 -13.36 13.55
C GLY A 74 7.04 -14.64 13.39
N ALA A 75 6.79 -15.35 12.31
CA ALA A 75 7.56 -16.52 11.90
C ALA A 75 7.39 -16.73 10.39
N VAL A 76 8.29 -17.51 9.80
CA VAL A 76 8.19 -17.94 8.39
C VAL A 76 8.25 -19.47 8.34
N PRO A 77 7.23 -20.18 8.86
CA PRO A 77 7.18 -21.63 8.76
C PRO A 77 7.03 -22.07 7.30
N ASP A 78 7.46 -23.30 7.00
CA ASP A 78 7.13 -23.95 5.74
C ASP A 78 5.63 -24.26 5.70
N VAL A 79 4.91 -23.69 4.72
CA VAL A 79 3.48 -23.91 4.54
C VAL A 79 3.18 -24.50 3.16
N PRO A 80 3.15 -25.84 3.04
CA PRO A 80 2.78 -26.49 1.80
C PRO A 80 1.31 -26.25 1.45
N GLY A 81 1.00 -26.22 0.15
CA GLY A 81 -0.39 -26.13 -0.29
C GLY A 81 -0.53 -25.82 -1.78
N ARG A 82 -1.57 -25.07 -2.11
CA ARG A 82 -1.90 -24.71 -3.49
C ARG A 82 -2.39 -23.27 -3.61
N GLU A 83 -2.21 -22.71 -4.79
CA GLU A 83 -2.71 -21.39 -5.16
C GLU A 83 -3.75 -21.49 -6.26
N TYR A 84 -4.78 -20.65 -6.17
CA TYR A 84 -5.75 -20.42 -7.24
C TYR A 84 -5.70 -18.95 -7.62
N GLN A 85 -5.45 -18.64 -8.88
CA GLN A 85 -5.34 -17.26 -9.38
C GLN A 85 -6.27 -17.05 -10.56
N ALA A 86 -6.86 -15.87 -10.65
CA ALA A 86 -7.64 -15.42 -11.81
C ALA A 86 -7.57 -13.91 -11.95
N PHE A 87 -7.89 -13.42 -13.15
CA PHE A 87 -8.34 -12.05 -13.33
C PHE A 87 -9.85 -11.99 -13.08
N ALA A 88 -10.28 -11.05 -12.25
CA ALA A 88 -11.67 -10.81 -11.91
C ALA A 88 -12.07 -9.38 -12.24
N ARG A 89 -13.36 -9.16 -12.42
CA ARG A 89 -13.89 -7.84 -12.75
C ARG A 89 -15.06 -7.51 -11.84
N ILE A 90 -14.97 -6.37 -11.17
CA ILE A 90 -16.12 -5.84 -10.43
C ILE A 90 -17.12 -5.24 -11.44
N PRO A 91 -18.43 -5.27 -11.15
CA PRO A 91 -19.43 -4.67 -12.04
C PRO A 91 -19.12 -3.21 -12.37
N GLY A 92 -19.02 -2.89 -13.66
CA GLY A 92 -18.76 -1.54 -14.16
C GLY A 92 -17.28 -1.17 -14.39
N ALA A 93 -16.32 -2.01 -13.96
CA ALA A 93 -14.90 -1.74 -14.18
C ALA A 93 -14.42 -2.13 -15.59
N ARG A 94 -13.57 -1.27 -16.18
CA ARG A 94 -12.96 -1.48 -17.51
C ARG A 94 -11.71 -2.34 -17.48
N SER A 95 -10.98 -2.36 -16.37
CA SER A 95 -9.80 -3.19 -16.17
C SER A 95 -10.04 -4.27 -15.12
N PRO A 96 -9.43 -5.47 -15.25
CA PRO A 96 -9.54 -6.49 -14.23
C PRO A 96 -8.66 -6.16 -13.01
N HIS A 97 -8.97 -6.81 -11.90
CA HIS A 97 -8.08 -6.94 -10.75
C HIS A 97 -7.65 -8.40 -10.61
N ARG A 98 -6.48 -8.63 -10.04
CA ARG A 98 -6.00 -9.98 -9.77
C ARG A 98 -6.58 -10.46 -8.44
N VAL A 99 -7.11 -11.69 -8.43
CA VAL A 99 -7.50 -12.42 -7.22
C VAL A 99 -6.64 -13.67 -7.06
N LEU A 100 -6.31 -13.99 -5.80
CA LEU A 100 -5.53 -15.17 -5.44
C LEU A 100 -6.11 -15.79 -4.17
N LEU A 101 -6.30 -17.10 -4.12
CA LEU A 101 -6.46 -17.86 -2.88
C LEU A 101 -5.20 -18.69 -2.66
N GLN A 102 -4.54 -18.48 -1.53
CA GLN A 102 -3.55 -19.41 -0.98
C GLN A 102 -4.28 -20.37 -0.01
N LEU A 103 -4.28 -21.67 -0.33
CA LEU A 103 -4.92 -22.71 0.47
C LEU A 103 -3.86 -23.66 1.03
N PRO A 104 -3.56 -23.60 2.34
CA PRO A 104 -2.60 -24.52 2.94
C PRO A 104 -3.16 -25.94 2.98
N ASP A 105 -2.28 -26.95 2.89
CA ASP A 105 -2.69 -28.34 3.09
C ASP A 105 -3.19 -28.59 4.52
N GLY A 106 -2.67 -27.81 5.48
CA GLY A 106 -3.13 -27.79 6.86
C GLY A 106 -4.40 -26.96 7.10
N PHE A 107 -5.20 -26.67 6.06
CA PHE A 107 -6.46 -25.94 6.23
C PHE A 107 -7.39 -26.63 7.24
N ASP A 108 -7.79 -25.90 8.27
CA ASP A 108 -8.70 -26.40 9.31
C ASP A 108 -10.15 -26.38 8.81
N ARG A 109 -10.56 -27.52 8.30
CA ARG A 109 -11.89 -27.81 7.74
C ARG A 109 -13.03 -27.66 8.77
N GLN A 110 -12.74 -27.76 10.07
CA GLN A 110 -13.72 -27.57 11.12
C GLN A 110 -13.88 -26.09 11.46
N LYS A 111 -12.78 -25.35 11.55
CA LYS A 111 -12.81 -23.90 11.82
C LYS A 111 -13.27 -23.07 10.62
N ARG A 112 -13.03 -23.53 9.38
CA ARG A 112 -13.43 -22.85 8.14
C ARG A 112 -13.06 -21.36 8.20
N CYS A 113 -11.76 -21.09 8.35
CA CYS A 113 -11.24 -19.72 8.43
C CYS A 113 -10.82 -19.22 7.06
N LEU A 114 -11.35 -18.08 6.64
CA LEU A 114 -10.89 -17.36 5.46
C LEU A 114 -10.40 -15.97 5.88
N VAL A 115 -9.12 -15.70 5.71
CA VAL A 115 -8.59 -14.34 5.80
C VAL A 115 -8.69 -13.72 4.41
N VAL A 116 -9.27 -12.53 4.30
CA VAL A 116 -9.26 -11.75 3.05
C VAL A 116 -8.50 -10.45 3.24
N THR A 117 -7.71 -10.09 2.25
CA THR A 117 -6.86 -8.91 2.28
C THR A 117 -6.73 -8.25 0.92
N ALA A 118 -6.22 -7.03 0.91
CA ALA A 118 -5.84 -6.31 -0.30
C ALA A 118 -4.42 -5.76 -0.16
N SER A 119 -3.76 -5.59 -1.31
CA SER A 119 -2.34 -5.21 -1.33
C SER A 119 -2.04 -3.84 -0.70
N SER A 120 -0.87 -3.80 -0.07
CA SER A 120 -0.05 -2.63 0.22
C SER A 120 -0.02 -1.50 -0.81
N GLY A 121 -0.37 -0.25 -0.51
CA GLY A 121 -0.14 0.88 -1.42
C GLY A 121 -0.77 0.64 -2.80
N SER A 122 0.05 0.41 -3.82
CA SER A 122 -0.38 -0.08 -5.14
C SER A 122 0.32 -1.38 -5.57
N ARG A 123 0.92 -2.11 -4.63
CA ARG A 123 1.74 -3.30 -4.87
C ARG A 123 0.93 -4.42 -5.53
N GLY A 124 1.66 -5.40 -6.08
CA GLY A 124 1.08 -6.63 -6.63
C GLY A 124 0.37 -7.50 -5.59
N ILE A 125 -0.17 -8.62 -6.06
CA ILE A 125 -1.10 -9.50 -5.32
C ILE A 125 -0.58 -9.99 -3.97
N TYR A 126 0.73 -10.25 -3.84
CA TYR A 126 1.35 -10.69 -2.59
C TYR A 126 1.64 -9.54 -1.61
N GLY A 127 1.28 -8.30 -1.96
CA GLY A 127 1.64 -7.09 -1.23
C GLY A 127 1.06 -6.93 0.18
N ALA A 128 0.40 -7.95 0.71
CA ALA A 128 -0.09 -8.05 2.10
C ALA A 128 0.37 -9.36 2.80
N ILE A 129 1.26 -10.14 2.17
CA ILE A 129 1.67 -11.47 2.65
C ILE A 129 2.30 -11.43 4.05
N ALA A 130 3.08 -10.40 4.36
CA ALA A 130 3.71 -10.23 5.67
C ALA A 130 2.69 -9.97 6.80
N LEU A 131 1.45 -9.56 6.50
CA LEU A 131 0.39 -9.43 7.51
C LEU A 131 -0.57 -10.62 7.45
N ALA A 132 -1.32 -10.74 6.36
CA ALA A 132 -2.42 -11.69 6.26
C ALA A 132 -1.94 -13.13 6.02
N GLY A 133 -0.92 -13.32 5.17
CA GLY A 133 -0.36 -14.63 4.87
C GLY A 133 0.41 -15.21 6.06
N ALA A 134 1.32 -14.41 6.62
CA ALA A 134 2.16 -14.79 7.75
C ALA A 134 1.36 -15.12 9.02
N TRP A 135 0.20 -14.51 9.20
CA TRP A 135 -0.71 -14.86 10.28
C TRP A 135 -1.68 -15.99 9.88
N GLY A 136 -2.43 -15.85 8.78
CA GLY A 136 -3.52 -16.76 8.45
C GLY A 136 -3.08 -18.17 8.07
N LEU A 137 -2.04 -18.31 7.23
CA LEU A 137 -1.63 -19.61 6.70
C LEU A 137 -1.18 -20.59 7.80
N PRO A 138 -0.34 -20.18 8.78
CA PRO A 138 0.04 -21.06 9.90
C PRO A 138 -1.11 -21.38 10.86
N HIS A 139 -2.18 -20.57 10.90
CA HIS A 139 -3.37 -20.82 11.72
C HIS A 139 -4.38 -21.78 11.05
N GLY A 140 -4.03 -22.38 9.91
CA GLY A 140 -4.92 -23.25 9.16
C GLY A 140 -6.04 -22.49 8.43
N CYS A 141 -5.90 -21.18 8.24
CA CYS A 141 -6.81 -20.39 7.40
C CYS A 141 -6.38 -20.45 5.94
N ALA A 142 -7.36 -20.40 5.03
CA ALA A 142 -7.08 -20.00 3.65
C ALA A 142 -6.95 -18.47 3.60
N VAL A 143 -6.13 -17.94 2.69
CA VAL A 143 -5.91 -16.49 2.55
C VAL A 143 -6.21 -16.03 1.13
N ALA A 144 -7.23 -15.18 0.99
CA ALA A 144 -7.64 -14.57 -0.27
C ALA A 144 -7.07 -13.15 -0.40
N TYR A 145 -6.48 -12.85 -1.54
CA TYR A 145 -5.83 -11.58 -1.86
C TYR A 145 -6.49 -10.92 -3.06
N THR A 146 -6.45 -9.59 -3.09
CA THR A 146 -6.68 -8.79 -4.28
C THR A 146 -5.61 -7.72 -4.45
N ASP A 147 -5.21 -7.45 -5.70
CA ASP A 147 -4.42 -6.26 -6.03
C ASP A 147 -5.26 -4.98 -6.06
N LYS A 148 -6.57 -5.07 -5.82
CA LYS A 148 -7.56 -3.99 -5.72
C LYS A 148 -7.53 -3.01 -6.90
N GLY A 149 -7.32 -3.53 -8.11
CA GLY A 149 -7.24 -2.74 -9.34
C GLY A 149 -5.91 -1.99 -9.48
N THR A 150 -4.88 -2.42 -8.73
CA THR A 150 -3.51 -1.87 -8.74
C THR A 150 -2.52 -2.97 -9.13
N GLY A 151 -1.26 -2.90 -8.72
CA GLY A 151 -0.24 -3.89 -9.08
C GLY A 151 0.79 -3.36 -10.07
N ALA A 152 1.82 -4.18 -10.28
CA ALA A 152 2.98 -3.87 -11.10
C ALA A 152 2.94 -4.54 -12.49
N GLY A 153 1.77 -5.00 -12.93
CA GLY A 153 1.52 -5.43 -14.31
C GLY A 153 1.55 -4.27 -15.31
N TYR A 154 2.66 -3.53 -15.37
CA TYR A 154 2.82 -2.36 -16.23
C TYR A 154 2.77 -2.75 -17.71
N PHE A 155 2.16 -1.88 -18.51
CA PHE A 155 2.10 -2.03 -19.97
C PHE A 155 3.15 -1.14 -20.63
N ASP A 156 4.01 -1.72 -21.47
CA ASP A 156 5.00 -0.98 -22.27
C ASP A 156 4.45 -0.75 -23.68
N TYR A 157 4.19 0.51 -24.05
CA TYR A 157 3.74 0.81 -25.41
C TYR A 157 4.82 0.59 -26.46
N ALA A 158 6.11 0.67 -26.11
CA ALA A 158 7.19 0.47 -27.06
C ALA A 158 7.31 -1.00 -27.51
N ASP A 159 6.97 -1.95 -26.63
CA ASP A 159 6.99 -3.40 -26.93
C ASP A 159 5.57 -3.98 -27.19
N ASP A 160 4.53 -3.15 -26.98
CA ASP A 160 3.10 -3.46 -27.02
C ASP A 160 2.72 -4.69 -26.19
N SER A 161 3.15 -4.70 -24.93
CA SER A 161 3.06 -5.87 -24.06
C SER A 161 2.86 -5.51 -22.60
N GLY A 162 2.16 -6.40 -21.91
CA GLY A 162 1.86 -6.30 -20.47
C GLY A 162 2.21 -7.60 -19.77
N VAL A 163 1.52 -7.90 -18.67
CA VAL A 163 1.79 -9.07 -17.83
C VAL A 163 0.59 -10.02 -17.81
N ALA A 164 0.82 -11.29 -18.09
CA ALA A 164 -0.18 -12.35 -18.05
C ALA A 164 -0.43 -12.88 -16.62
N LEU A 165 -1.42 -13.77 -16.48
CA LEU A 165 -1.82 -14.32 -15.18
C LEU A 165 -0.69 -15.09 -14.47
N ASP A 166 0.28 -15.65 -15.20
CA ASP A 166 1.43 -16.36 -14.61
C ASP A 166 2.62 -15.44 -14.27
N GLY A 167 2.46 -14.12 -14.46
CA GLY A 167 3.48 -13.11 -14.19
C GLY A 167 4.43 -12.83 -15.37
N ARG A 168 4.45 -13.68 -16.41
CA ARG A 168 5.28 -13.45 -17.59
C ARG A 168 4.73 -12.33 -18.45
N ARG A 169 5.59 -11.74 -19.27
CA ARG A 169 5.15 -10.74 -20.25
C ARG A 169 4.58 -11.42 -21.49
N ALA A 170 3.52 -10.85 -22.03
CA ALA A 170 2.92 -11.26 -23.29
C ALA A 170 2.52 -10.03 -24.09
N LYS A 171 2.58 -10.12 -25.43
CA LYS A 171 2.10 -9.03 -26.28
C LYS A 171 0.58 -8.98 -26.25
N ARG A 172 0.07 -7.81 -26.58
CA ARG A 172 -1.36 -7.59 -26.77
C ARG A 172 -1.96 -8.68 -27.65
N GLY A 173 -3.01 -9.35 -27.15
CA GLY A 173 -3.73 -10.39 -27.88
C GLY A 173 -3.11 -11.79 -27.85
N GLU A 174 -1.89 -11.97 -27.32
CA GLU A 174 -1.29 -13.31 -27.15
C GLU A 174 -1.83 -14.05 -25.93
N ALA A 175 -2.19 -13.31 -24.87
CA ALA A 175 -2.80 -13.81 -23.64
C ALA A 175 -3.66 -12.72 -22.99
N GLU A 176 -4.52 -13.10 -22.03
CA GLU A 176 -5.16 -12.11 -21.17
C GLU A 176 -4.10 -11.42 -20.30
N LEU A 177 -4.13 -10.08 -20.28
CA LEU A 177 -3.18 -9.26 -19.54
C LEU A 177 -3.84 -8.65 -18.30
N GLU A 178 -3.06 -8.51 -17.23
CA GLU A 178 -3.45 -7.84 -15.99
C GLU A 178 -3.94 -6.41 -16.23
N PHE A 179 -3.33 -5.73 -17.21
CA PHE A 179 -3.78 -4.45 -17.71
C PHE A 179 -3.45 -4.31 -19.19
N GLN A 180 -4.49 -4.14 -20.00
CA GLN A 180 -4.36 -3.87 -21.43
C GLN A 180 -5.03 -2.53 -21.75
N PRO A 181 -4.28 -1.41 -21.75
CA PRO A 181 -4.85 -0.11 -22.09
C PRO A 181 -5.24 -0.04 -23.58
N PRO A 182 -6.07 0.93 -23.99
CA PRO A 182 -6.34 1.19 -25.40
C PRO A 182 -5.05 1.39 -26.22
N PRO A 183 -5.04 1.00 -27.51
CA PRO A 183 -3.89 1.25 -28.38
C PRO A 183 -3.50 2.73 -28.40
N ALA A 184 -2.20 3.00 -28.38
CA ALA A 184 -1.60 4.32 -28.53
C ALA A 184 -0.27 4.19 -29.29
N ALA A 185 0.35 5.33 -29.63
CA ALA A 185 1.64 5.32 -30.29
C ALA A 185 2.71 4.65 -29.40
N PRO A 186 3.75 3.99 -29.97
CA PRO A 186 4.83 3.37 -29.19
C PRO A 186 5.54 4.34 -28.23
N GLY A 187 5.52 5.63 -28.53
CA GLY A 187 6.05 6.70 -27.70
C GLY A 187 5.15 7.18 -26.56
N ALA A 188 3.98 6.55 -26.33
CA ALA A 188 3.05 6.91 -25.24
C ALA A 188 3.61 6.61 -23.84
N GLY A 189 4.73 5.87 -23.76
CA GLY A 189 5.44 5.60 -22.51
C GLY A 189 4.98 4.31 -21.85
N ILE A 190 4.87 4.31 -20.53
CA ILE A 190 4.50 3.13 -19.73
C ILE A 190 3.15 3.38 -19.06
N ALA A 191 2.22 2.44 -19.22
CA ALA A 191 0.92 2.51 -18.58
C ALA A 191 0.89 1.73 -17.26
N VAL A 192 0.41 2.40 -16.20
CA VAL A 192 0.26 1.84 -14.85
C VAL A 192 -1.23 1.63 -14.59
N LYS A 193 -1.65 0.41 -14.23
CA LYS A 193 -3.08 0.08 -14.05
C LYS A 193 -3.79 1.01 -13.08
N HIS A 194 -3.20 1.27 -11.90
CA HIS A 194 -3.78 2.17 -10.91
C HIS A 194 -4.02 3.57 -11.48
N ALA A 195 -3.03 4.14 -12.16
CA ALA A 195 -3.10 5.51 -12.67
C ALA A 195 -3.95 5.64 -13.94
N HIS A 196 -3.97 4.61 -14.81
CA HIS A 196 -4.41 4.74 -16.20
C HIS A 196 -5.53 3.79 -16.64
N SER A 197 -6.07 2.95 -15.75
CA SER A 197 -7.29 2.16 -16.05
C SER A 197 -8.49 3.07 -16.32
N GLY A 198 -8.46 4.26 -15.72
CA GLY A 198 -9.55 5.22 -15.64
C GLY A 198 -10.77 4.72 -14.85
N ASP A 199 -10.64 3.64 -14.09
CA ASP A 199 -11.72 3.10 -13.26
C ASP A 199 -11.87 3.86 -11.93
N ASN A 200 -10.87 4.65 -11.51
CA ASN A 200 -10.73 5.18 -10.15
C ASN A 200 -10.82 4.06 -9.10
N PRO A 201 -9.86 3.11 -9.09
CA PRO A 201 -9.98 1.89 -8.29
C PRO A 201 -10.12 2.13 -6.79
N GLU A 202 -9.63 3.26 -6.25
CA GLU A 202 -9.77 3.61 -4.84
C GLU A 202 -11.23 3.78 -4.38
N GLY A 203 -12.13 4.23 -5.27
CA GLY A 203 -13.55 4.31 -4.98
C GLY A 203 -14.24 2.95 -4.83
N ASP A 204 -13.60 1.88 -5.32
CA ASP A 204 -14.17 0.53 -5.35
C ASP A 204 -13.31 -0.52 -4.62
N TRP A 205 -12.30 -0.12 -3.86
CA TRP A 205 -11.44 -1.06 -3.12
C TRP A 205 -12.24 -2.00 -2.22
N GLY A 206 -13.29 -1.51 -1.55
CA GLY A 206 -14.17 -2.37 -0.76
C GLY A 206 -14.87 -3.47 -1.58
N ARG A 207 -15.24 -3.18 -2.85
CA ARG A 207 -15.84 -4.18 -3.74
C ARG A 207 -14.83 -5.23 -4.19
N HIS A 208 -13.60 -4.81 -4.45
CA HIS A 208 -12.50 -5.74 -4.78
C HIS A 208 -12.25 -6.73 -3.64
N VAL A 209 -12.24 -6.28 -2.38
CA VAL A 209 -12.10 -7.14 -1.20
C VAL A 209 -13.25 -8.14 -1.09
N ILE A 210 -14.50 -7.69 -1.26
CA ILE A 210 -15.67 -8.58 -1.22
C ILE A 210 -15.57 -9.64 -2.34
N GLN A 211 -15.21 -9.25 -3.57
CA GLN A 211 -15.05 -10.19 -4.67
C GLN A 211 -13.89 -11.17 -4.43
N ALA A 212 -12.79 -10.75 -3.79
CA ALA A 212 -11.68 -11.63 -3.42
C ALA A 212 -12.12 -12.69 -2.40
N ALA A 213 -12.94 -12.32 -1.42
CA ALA A 213 -13.47 -13.29 -0.47
C ALA A 213 -14.47 -14.25 -1.12
N GLN A 214 -15.33 -13.76 -2.02
CA GLN A 214 -16.24 -14.61 -2.79
C GLN A 214 -15.47 -15.60 -3.67
N PHE A 215 -14.39 -15.14 -4.32
CA PHE A 215 -13.47 -16.01 -5.03
C PHE A 215 -12.84 -17.05 -4.10
N GLY A 216 -12.41 -16.65 -2.90
CA GLY A 216 -11.88 -17.56 -1.89
C GLY A 216 -12.87 -18.67 -1.49
N LEU A 217 -14.14 -18.31 -1.24
CA LEU A 217 -15.20 -19.29 -0.96
C LEU A 217 -15.42 -20.25 -2.14
N ALA A 218 -15.48 -19.74 -3.37
CA ALA A 218 -15.64 -20.56 -4.56
C ALA A 218 -14.45 -21.51 -4.78
N MET A 219 -13.23 -21.08 -4.45
CA MET A 219 -12.04 -21.94 -4.55
C MET A 219 -11.97 -22.97 -3.42
N LEU A 220 -12.52 -22.67 -2.23
CA LEU A 220 -12.73 -23.65 -1.17
C LEU A 220 -13.77 -24.71 -1.59
N ASP A 221 -14.88 -24.32 -2.22
CA ASP A 221 -15.85 -25.25 -2.81
C ASP A 221 -15.18 -26.18 -3.83
N ARG A 222 -14.34 -25.62 -4.70
CA ARG A 222 -13.58 -26.37 -5.70
C ARG A 222 -12.56 -27.33 -5.08
N ALA A 223 -11.89 -26.92 -4.00
CA ALA A 223 -10.88 -27.73 -3.32
C ALA A 223 -11.50 -28.85 -2.47
N PHE A 224 -12.67 -28.60 -1.88
CA PHE A 224 -13.36 -29.51 -0.95
C PHE A 224 -14.84 -29.72 -1.33
N PRO A 225 -15.12 -30.37 -2.48
CA PRO A 225 -16.49 -30.51 -2.98
C PRO A 225 -17.42 -31.31 -2.04
N ALA A 226 -16.86 -32.18 -1.19
CA ALA A 226 -17.63 -32.95 -0.21
C ALA A 226 -18.09 -32.13 1.01
N GLU A 227 -17.53 -30.93 1.21
CA GLU A 227 -17.87 -30.02 2.31
C GLU A 227 -18.52 -28.71 1.87
N ALA A 228 -18.56 -28.50 0.56
CA ALA A 228 -19.29 -27.43 -0.07
C ALA A 228 -20.78 -27.48 0.35
N PRO A 229 -21.46 -26.32 0.43
CA PRO A 229 -20.93 -25.00 0.12
C PRO A 229 -20.16 -24.37 1.28
N PHE A 230 -19.10 -23.63 0.97
CA PHE A 230 -18.47 -22.63 1.82
C PHE A 230 -19.22 -21.30 1.59
N THR A 231 -19.84 -20.79 2.65
CA THR A 231 -20.64 -19.56 2.62
C THR A 231 -20.21 -18.63 3.75
N PRO A 232 -20.53 -17.32 3.66
CA PRO A 232 -20.25 -16.40 4.77
C PRO A 232 -20.93 -16.79 6.09
N GLN A 233 -21.99 -17.60 6.04
CA GLN A 233 -22.71 -18.06 7.23
C GLN A 233 -22.01 -19.25 7.94
N ASN A 234 -21.22 -20.04 7.21
CA ASN A 234 -20.54 -21.22 7.77
C ASN A 234 -19.00 -21.13 7.73
N THR A 235 -18.46 -20.03 7.21
CA THR A 235 -17.02 -19.75 7.11
C THR A 235 -16.77 -18.41 7.79
N LYS A 236 -15.87 -18.34 8.77
CA LYS A 236 -15.54 -17.05 9.40
C LYS A 236 -14.57 -16.30 8.49
N ILE A 237 -15.04 -15.17 7.95
CA ILE A 237 -14.25 -14.32 7.06
C ILE A 237 -13.65 -13.17 7.87
N ILE A 238 -12.32 -13.15 8.03
CA ILE A 238 -11.57 -12.09 8.69
C ILE A 238 -11.01 -11.16 7.62
N ALA A 239 -11.36 -9.88 7.65
CA ALA A 239 -10.75 -8.91 6.74
C ALA A 239 -9.56 -8.24 7.44
N ALA A 240 -8.37 -8.36 6.86
CA ALA A 240 -7.15 -7.79 7.43
C ALA A 240 -6.38 -6.98 6.37
N GLY A 241 -5.89 -5.80 6.72
CA GLY A 241 -5.17 -4.95 5.78
C GLY A 241 -4.31 -3.90 6.46
N ILE A 242 -3.33 -3.39 5.72
CA ILE A 242 -2.38 -2.35 6.16
C ILE A 242 -2.36 -1.21 5.13
N SER A 243 -2.19 0.06 5.52
CA SER A 243 -2.11 1.20 4.58
C SER A 243 -3.34 1.27 3.64
N ASN A 244 -3.17 1.33 2.30
CA ASN A 244 -4.28 1.27 1.34
C ASN A 244 -5.09 -0.03 1.44
N GLY A 245 -4.45 -1.16 1.77
CA GLY A 245 -5.15 -2.42 2.08
C GLY A 245 -6.01 -2.32 3.34
N GLY A 246 -5.57 -1.54 4.34
CA GLY A 246 -6.35 -1.19 5.52
C GLY A 246 -7.59 -0.37 5.17
N GLY A 247 -7.42 0.65 4.32
CA GLY A 247 -8.54 1.43 3.77
C GLY A 247 -9.54 0.55 3.01
N ALA A 248 -9.05 -0.38 2.18
CA ALA A 248 -9.88 -1.31 1.41
C ALA A 248 -10.76 -2.20 2.29
N VAL A 249 -10.22 -2.79 3.37
CA VAL A 249 -11.02 -3.63 4.29
C VAL A 249 -12.03 -2.82 5.10
N LEU A 250 -11.73 -1.56 5.44
CA LEU A 250 -12.70 -0.66 6.08
C LEU A 250 -13.82 -0.24 5.13
N GLN A 251 -13.51 0.05 3.86
CA GLN A 251 -14.54 0.27 2.84
C GLN A 251 -15.42 -0.98 2.66
N ALA A 252 -14.81 -2.18 2.61
CA ALA A 252 -15.54 -3.43 2.50
C ALA A 252 -16.51 -3.63 3.69
N ALA A 253 -16.05 -3.36 4.90
CA ALA A 253 -16.87 -3.42 6.11
C ALA A 253 -18.10 -2.48 6.05
N GLY A 254 -17.94 -1.29 5.46
CA GLY A 254 -19.05 -0.36 5.23
C GLY A 254 -20.00 -0.75 4.10
N LEU A 255 -19.56 -1.61 3.18
CA LEU A 255 -20.38 -2.15 2.09
C LEU A 255 -21.07 -3.47 2.45
N ASP A 256 -20.63 -4.12 3.52
CA ASP A 256 -21.18 -5.39 3.98
C ASP A 256 -22.60 -5.23 4.55
N GLN A 257 -23.58 -5.70 3.78
CA GLN A 257 -25.00 -5.74 4.16
C GLN A 257 -25.48 -7.18 4.44
N GLU A 258 -24.62 -8.18 4.21
CA GLU A 258 -24.99 -9.61 4.25
C GLU A 258 -24.34 -10.33 5.45
N HIS A 259 -23.79 -9.58 6.40
CA HIS A 259 -23.01 -10.10 7.54
C HIS A 259 -21.86 -10.99 7.06
N PHE A 260 -21.20 -10.54 5.99
CA PHE A 260 -20.16 -11.24 5.29
C PHE A 260 -18.88 -11.37 6.14
N PHE A 261 -18.50 -10.32 6.86
CA PHE A 261 -17.27 -10.32 7.68
C PHE A 261 -17.55 -10.68 9.14
N ALA A 262 -16.76 -11.62 9.67
CA ALA A 262 -16.78 -12.01 11.08
C ALA A 262 -16.01 -11.02 11.97
N GLY A 263 -15.01 -10.32 11.41
CA GLY A 263 -14.28 -9.25 12.08
C GLY A 263 -13.26 -8.60 11.16
N VAL A 264 -12.76 -7.43 11.57
CA VAL A 264 -11.86 -6.60 10.76
C VAL A 264 -10.70 -6.08 11.61
N VAL A 265 -9.48 -6.23 11.09
CA VAL A 265 -8.25 -5.64 11.65
C VAL A 265 -7.59 -4.77 10.58
N ALA A 266 -7.57 -3.46 10.82
CA ALA A 266 -7.01 -2.48 9.89
C ALA A 266 -5.80 -1.76 10.50
N LEU A 267 -4.66 -1.89 9.85
CA LEU A 267 -3.41 -1.22 10.21
C LEU A 267 -3.27 0.04 9.35
N GLU A 268 -2.95 1.16 10.00
CA GLU A 268 -2.66 2.47 9.40
C GLU A 268 -3.48 2.79 8.15
N PRO A 269 -4.82 2.64 8.20
CA PRO A 269 -5.64 2.64 7.01
C PRO A 269 -5.65 4.01 6.32
N ASN A 270 -5.47 4.04 4.99
CA ASN A 270 -5.85 5.20 4.17
C ASN A 270 -7.37 5.24 4.07
N VAL A 271 -8.01 5.88 5.04
CA VAL A 271 -9.47 6.00 5.13
C VAL A 271 -9.89 7.48 5.11
N HIS A 272 -10.94 7.77 4.34
CA HIS A 272 -11.51 9.10 4.21
C HIS A 272 -12.91 9.17 4.83
N VAL A 273 -13.10 10.10 5.76
CA VAL A 273 -14.42 10.47 6.29
C VAL A 273 -14.73 11.91 5.89
N PRO A 274 -15.76 12.14 5.05
CA PRO A 274 -16.13 13.48 4.60
C PRO A 274 -16.37 14.43 5.78
N GLY A 275 -15.75 15.62 5.71
CA GLY A 275 -15.93 16.70 6.69
C GLY A 275 -15.24 16.51 8.05
N ARG A 276 -14.55 15.39 8.30
CA ARG A 276 -13.88 15.12 9.59
C ARG A 276 -12.38 14.90 9.49
N GLY A 277 -11.88 14.39 8.35
CA GLY A 277 -10.45 14.21 8.06
C GLY A 277 -10.03 14.86 6.74
N ARG A 278 -8.80 14.57 6.29
CA ARG A 278 -8.26 15.07 5.01
C ARG A 278 -7.99 13.90 4.06
N ALA A 279 -8.37 14.03 2.80
CA ALA A 279 -8.05 13.03 1.79
C ALA A 279 -6.54 13.04 1.48
N LEU A 280 -5.96 11.88 1.15
CA LEU A 280 -4.53 11.73 0.84
C LEU A 280 -4.06 12.75 -0.21
N TYR A 281 -4.83 12.93 -1.27
CA TYR A 281 -4.47 13.87 -2.34
C TYR A 281 -4.37 15.34 -1.88
N ASP A 282 -5.21 15.77 -0.93
CA ASP A 282 -5.13 17.11 -0.35
C ASP A 282 -3.77 17.33 0.33
N TYR A 283 -3.48 16.55 1.36
CA TYR A 283 -2.29 16.79 2.16
C TYR A 283 -1.02 16.35 1.45
N ALA A 284 -1.06 15.38 0.53
CA ALA A 284 0.11 15.00 -0.28
C ALA A 284 0.54 16.13 -1.23
N THR A 285 -0.40 16.79 -1.92
CA THR A 285 -0.08 17.92 -2.80
C THR A 285 0.41 19.15 -2.03
N GLU A 286 -0.10 19.35 -0.80
CA GLU A 286 0.40 20.37 0.13
C GLU A 286 1.82 20.03 0.63
N ALA A 287 2.03 18.80 1.11
CA ALA A 287 3.29 18.31 1.61
C ALA A 287 4.41 18.43 0.56
N ALA A 288 4.13 18.06 -0.70
CA ALA A 288 5.08 18.20 -1.82
C ALA A 288 5.62 19.62 -1.99
N ILE A 289 4.84 20.64 -1.62
CA ILE A 289 5.21 22.05 -1.74
C ILE A 289 5.97 22.52 -0.48
N TRP A 290 5.41 22.26 0.70
CA TRP A 290 5.78 22.94 1.94
C TRP A 290 6.80 22.18 2.80
N LEU A 291 6.75 20.85 2.85
CA LEU A 291 7.64 20.07 3.71
C LEU A 291 9.13 20.26 3.41
N PRO A 292 9.60 20.35 2.14
CA PRO A 292 11.02 20.60 1.89
C PRO A 292 11.53 21.85 2.63
N CYS A 293 10.75 22.94 2.63
CA CYS A 293 11.15 24.14 3.34
C CYS A 293 11.01 23.99 4.87
N ALA A 294 9.90 23.42 5.35
CA ALA A 294 9.68 23.23 6.79
C ALA A 294 10.77 22.36 7.45
N LEU A 295 11.15 21.26 6.78
CA LEU A 295 12.17 20.31 7.24
C LEU A 295 13.60 20.90 7.24
N SER A 296 13.80 22.07 6.63
CA SER A 296 15.07 22.79 6.69
C SER A 296 15.27 23.54 8.03
N ALA A 297 14.28 23.56 8.93
CA ALA A 297 14.42 24.12 10.27
C ALA A 297 15.37 23.27 11.15
N GLU A 298 16.08 23.93 12.06
CA GLU A 298 17.11 23.28 12.90
C GLU A 298 16.55 22.18 13.81
N ASP A 299 15.29 22.31 14.23
CA ASP A 299 14.58 21.31 15.04
C ASP A 299 14.54 19.92 14.39
N PHE A 300 14.67 19.83 13.06
CA PHE A 300 14.73 18.56 12.32
C PHE A 300 16.16 18.08 12.05
N ALA A 301 17.21 18.68 12.62
CA ALA A 301 18.60 18.33 12.29
C ALA A 301 18.99 16.89 12.63
N ALA A 302 18.40 16.31 13.68
CA ALA A 302 18.63 14.93 14.09
C ALA A 302 17.64 13.93 13.45
N VAL A 303 16.67 14.41 12.66
CA VAL A 303 15.66 13.54 12.06
C VAL A 303 16.28 12.73 10.91
N PRO A 304 16.11 11.39 10.90
CA PRO A 304 16.59 10.56 9.80
C PRO A 304 16.10 11.08 8.44
N LEU A 305 17.02 11.18 7.48
CA LEU A 305 16.77 11.68 6.11
C LEU A 305 16.36 13.16 5.99
N ALA A 306 16.31 13.93 7.08
CA ALA A 306 16.10 15.39 7.01
C ALA A 306 17.38 16.18 6.67
N ARG A 307 18.54 15.52 6.71
CA ARG A 307 19.86 16.09 6.41
C ARG A 307 20.63 15.18 5.46
N GLY A 308 21.49 15.78 4.64
CA GLY A 308 22.45 15.04 3.81
C GLY A 308 23.67 14.55 4.61
N PRO A 309 24.64 13.89 3.96
CA PRO A 309 25.78 13.23 4.63
C PRO A 309 26.66 14.14 5.52
N ARG A 310 26.60 15.46 5.33
CA ARG A 310 27.36 16.45 6.12
C ARG A 310 26.53 17.11 7.22
N GLY A 311 25.35 16.58 7.55
CA GLY A 311 24.44 17.17 8.54
C GLY A 311 23.77 18.47 8.08
N VAL A 312 23.87 18.81 6.79
CA VAL A 312 23.26 20.02 6.20
C VAL A 312 21.94 19.70 5.50
N PRO A 313 20.97 20.63 5.45
CA PRO A 313 19.77 20.44 4.65
C PRO A 313 20.09 20.16 3.17
N LEU A 314 19.20 19.42 2.51
CA LEU A 314 19.36 19.11 1.09
C LEU A 314 19.28 20.42 0.26
N PRO A 315 20.19 20.65 -0.71
CA PRO A 315 20.20 21.90 -1.48
C PRO A 315 18.85 22.25 -2.15
N ALA A 316 18.15 21.24 -2.68
CA ALA A 316 16.83 21.43 -3.28
C ALA A 316 15.78 21.96 -2.29
N TRP A 317 15.89 21.62 -1.01
CA TRP A 317 14.97 22.07 0.03
C TRP A 317 15.20 23.54 0.40
N LEU A 318 16.46 23.97 0.42
CA LEU A 318 16.83 25.38 0.60
C LEU A 318 16.32 26.23 -0.56
N ILE A 319 16.47 25.71 -1.79
CA ILE A 319 15.94 26.36 -2.99
C ILE A 319 14.41 26.47 -2.89
N ARG A 320 13.71 25.42 -2.41
CA ARG A 320 12.26 25.48 -2.19
C ARG A 320 11.85 26.63 -1.27
N CYS A 321 12.56 26.86 -0.16
CA CYS A 321 12.29 28.02 0.69
C CYS A 321 12.43 29.36 -0.07
N ALA A 322 13.50 29.50 -0.86
CA ALA A 322 13.72 30.70 -1.66
C ALA A 322 12.64 30.91 -2.72
N SER A 323 12.19 29.84 -3.38
CA SER A 323 11.10 29.88 -4.36
C SER A 323 9.77 30.29 -3.72
N LEU A 324 9.40 29.70 -2.58
CA LEU A 324 8.18 30.05 -1.87
C LEU A 324 8.19 31.51 -1.37
N ARG A 325 9.36 32.01 -0.94
CA ARG A 325 9.53 33.45 -0.67
C ARG A 325 9.37 34.31 -1.91
N ALA A 326 10.00 33.94 -3.03
CA ALA A 326 9.90 34.69 -4.28
C ALA A 326 8.46 34.78 -4.80
N GLN A 327 7.63 33.76 -4.50
CA GLN A 327 6.20 33.74 -4.79
C GLN A 327 5.33 34.50 -3.76
N GLY A 328 5.94 35.08 -2.71
CA GLY A 328 5.22 35.78 -1.64
C GLY A 328 4.46 34.87 -0.67
N LYS A 329 4.66 33.55 -0.74
CA LYS A 329 4.05 32.56 0.18
C LYS A 329 4.73 32.52 1.55
N LEU A 330 5.99 32.96 1.60
CA LEU A 330 6.79 33.10 2.81
C LEU A 330 7.35 34.52 2.90
N GLY A 331 7.46 35.04 4.11
CA GLY A 331 8.21 36.24 4.45
C GLY A 331 9.61 35.92 5.00
N GLY A 332 10.28 36.96 5.52
CA GLY A 332 11.60 36.85 6.14
C GLY A 332 12.76 36.78 5.14
N ASN A 333 13.93 37.28 5.54
CA ASN A 333 15.13 37.34 4.70
C ASN A 333 16.17 36.26 5.05
N THR A 334 15.88 35.40 6.03
CA THR A 334 16.77 34.33 6.47
C THR A 334 16.09 32.97 6.29
N LEU A 335 16.89 31.93 6.03
CA LEU A 335 16.40 30.57 5.91
C LEU A 335 15.67 30.08 7.18
N PRO A 336 16.19 30.30 8.41
CA PRO A 336 15.46 29.90 9.62
C PRO A 336 14.08 30.53 9.72
N ALA A 337 13.92 31.80 9.34
CA ALA A 337 12.61 32.46 9.34
C ALA A 337 11.65 31.84 8.31
N GLN A 338 12.15 31.52 7.11
CA GLN A 338 11.35 30.87 6.06
C GLN A 338 10.91 29.45 6.46
N ALA A 339 11.84 28.65 6.98
CA ALA A 339 11.55 27.29 7.43
C ALA A 339 10.56 27.26 8.61
N ALA A 340 10.71 28.17 9.58
CA ALA A 340 9.77 28.30 10.69
C ALA A 340 8.36 28.70 10.22
N GLN A 341 8.24 29.61 9.23
CA GLN A 341 6.95 29.98 8.66
C GLN A 341 6.32 28.83 7.86
N ALA A 342 7.10 28.06 7.09
CA ALA A 342 6.61 26.87 6.39
C ALA A 342 6.12 25.79 7.37
N ARG A 343 6.84 25.58 8.48
CA ARG A 343 6.42 24.68 9.56
C ARG A 343 5.13 25.18 10.22
N GLN A 344 5.04 26.47 10.53
CA GLN A 344 3.83 27.06 11.10
C GLN A 344 2.62 26.92 10.15
N TYR A 345 2.83 27.08 8.84
CA TYR A 345 1.80 26.85 7.83
C TYR A 345 1.21 25.44 7.91
N LEU A 346 2.07 24.42 8.09
CA LEU A 346 1.69 23.02 8.21
C LEU A 346 1.00 22.72 9.54
N HIS A 347 1.50 23.26 10.66
CA HIS A 347 0.89 23.13 11.99
C HIS A 347 -0.56 23.63 12.03
N VAL A 348 -0.82 24.81 11.46
CA VAL A 348 -2.18 25.37 11.36
C VAL A 348 -3.14 24.47 10.56
N ARG A 349 -2.61 23.57 9.73
CA ARG A 349 -3.36 22.60 8.93
C ARG A 349 -3.34 21.18 9.47
N GLY A 350 -2.94 21.03 10.74
CA GLY A 350 -3.02 19.79 11.51
C GLY A 350 -1.85 18.84 11.34
N TRP A 351 -0.77 19.23 10.66
CA TRP A 351 0.47 18.46 10.71
C TRP A 351 1.09 18.61 12.11
N THR A 352 1.56 17.51 12.69
CA THR A 352 2.32 17.52 13.94
C THR A 352 3.81 17.42 13.65
N ASP A 353 4.67 17.81 14.59
CA ASP A 353 6.11 17.60 14.45
C ASP A 353 6.45 16.10 14.38
N GLU A 354 5.74 15.27 15.15
CA GLU A 354 5.89 13.81 15.13
C GLU A 354 5.64 13.22 13.74
N ALA A 355 4.58 13.66 13.06
CA ALA A 355 4.31 13.26 11.68
C ALA A 355 5.36 13.84 10.71
N MET A 356 5.79 15.10 10.90
CA MET A 356 6.84 15.70 10.08
C MET A 356 8.19 15.00 10.21
N HIS A 357 8.53 14.44 11.38
CA HIS A 357 9.77 13.68 11.58
C HIS A 357 9.88 12.51 10.59
N THR A 358 8.84 11.69 10.45
CA THR A 358 8.88 10.53 9.55
C THR A 358 8.56 10.94 8.10
N ALA A 359 7.78 12.00 7.90
CA ALA A 359 7.55 12.61 6.58
C ALA A 359 8.83 13.17 5.93
N ALA A 360 9.93 13.30 6.69
CA ALA A 360 11.25 13.59 6.13
C ALA A 360 11.68 12.53 5.12
N SER A 361 11.44 11.25 5.40
CA SER A 361 11.73 10.16 4.45
C SER A 361 10.84 10.23 3.21
N THR A 362 9.54 10.46 3.39
CA THR A 362 8.58 10.67 2.30
C THR A 362 8.98 11.83 1.40
N THR A 363 9.48 12.91 1.98
CA THR A 363 9.99 14.09 1.25
C THR A 363 11.32 13.80 0.54
N ALA A 364 12.26 13.12 1.21
CA ALA A 364 13.58 12.81 0.67
C ALA A 364 13.51 11.85 -0.54
N PHE A 365 12.56 10.92 -0.51
CA PHE A 365 12.28 10.00 -1.63
C PHE A 365 11.29 10.57 -2.65
N ASP A 366 10.87 11.83 -2.51
CA ASP A 366 9.96 12.53 -3.43
C ASP A 366 8.60 11.81 -3.62
N LEU A 367 8.18 11.04 -2.61
CA LEU A 367 6.97 10.24 -2.67
C LEU A 367 5.71 11.10 -2.79
N TRP A 368 5.70 12.30 -2.21
CA TRP A 368 4.54 13.20 -2.29
C TRP A 368 4.15 13.54 -3.73
N ARG A 369 5.12 13.96 -4.53
CA ARG A 369 4.91 14.29 -5.95
C ARG A 369 4.56 13.07 -6.77
N VAL A 370 5.24 11.95 -6.50
CA VAL A 370 5.03 10.68 -7.17
C VAL A 370 3.61 10.14 -6.95
N ILE A 371 3.15 10.10 -5.70
CA ILE A 371 1.79 9.68 -5.33
C ILE A 371 0.77 10.62 -5.96
N ALA A 372 0.93 11.94 -5.79
CA ALA A 372 -0.01 12.92 -6.32
C ALA A 372 -0.13 12.85 -7.85
N ALA A 373 0.98 12.68 -8.59
CA ALA A 373 0.94 12.57 -10.05
C ALA A 373 0.15 11.34 -10.53
N GLY A 374 0.37 10.17 -9.92
CA GLY A 374 -0.37 8.95 -10.26
C GLY A 374 -1.85 9.03 -9.90
N TYR A 375 -2.16 9.56 -8.71
CA TYR A 375 -3.53 9.72 -8.24
C TYR A 375 -4.32 10.77 -9.03
N ALA A 376 -3.67 11.85 -9.49
CA ALA A 376 -4.29 12.83 -10.37
C ALA A 376 -4.79 12.17 -11.66
N SER A 377 -3.98 11.32 -12.29
CA SER A 377 -4.41 10.54 -13.46
C SER A 377 -5.57 9.60 -13.15
N ALA A 378 -5.52 8.89 -12.01
CA ALA A 378 -6.57 7.97 -11.62
C ALA A 378 -7.92 8.69 -11.42
N TYR A 379 -7.92 9.81 -10.68
CA TYR A 379 -9.11 10.59 -10.37
C TYR A 379 -9.69 11.34 -11.57
N LEU A 380 -8.82 11.86 -12.44
CA LEU A 380 -9.23 12.50 -13.70
C LEU A 380 -9.48 11.50 -14.83
N ARG A 381 -9.31 10.19 -14.55
CA ARG A 381 -9.51 9.07 -15.48
C ARG A 381 -8.67 9.20 -16.77
N ARG A 382 -7.44 9.67 -16.63
CA ARG A 382 -6.48 9.93 -17.73
C ARG A 382 -5.68 8.68 -18.08
N GLY A 383 -5.28 8.56 -19.35
CA GLY A 383 -4.39 7.51 -19.84
C GLY A 383 -2.91 7.87 -19.68
N ALA A 384 -2.03 6.99 -20.17
CA ALA A 384 -0.58 7.21 -20.08
C ALA A 384 -0.09 8.39 -20.95
N ALA A 385 -0.81 8.72 -22.01
CA ALA A 385 -0.44 9.77 -22.97
C ALA A 385 -0.90 11.17 -22.57
N ASP A 386 -1.80 11.30 -21.59
CA ASP A 386 -2.43 12.58 -21.19
C ASP A 386 -2.49 12.76 -19.68
N MET A 387 -1.44 12.35 -18.95
CA MET A 387 -1.39 12.58 -17.50
C MET A 387 -1.46 14.10 -17.19
N PRO A 388 -2.12 14.51 -16.11
CA PRO A 388 -2.25 15.91 -15.72
C PRO A 388 -0.89 16.58 -15.48
N CYS A 389 -0.86 17.91 -15.57
CA CYS A 389 0.32 18.73 -15.29
C CYS A 389 1.56 18.41 -16.15
N GLY A 390 1.35 17.74 -17.29
CA GLY A 390 2.41 17.36 -18.22
C GLY A 390 3.32 16.25 -17.70
N PHE A 391 2.91 15.52 -16.67
CA PHE A 391 3.62 14.33 -16.22
C PHE A 391 3.54 13.20 -17.26
N ARG A 392 4.45 12.23 -17.18
CA ARG A 392 4.37 10.97 -17.91
C ARG A 392 5.31 9.93 -17.30
N TYR A 393 4.93 8.65 -17.40
CA TYR A 393 5.83 7.55 -17.09
C TYR A 393 6.53 7.05 -18.36
N ALA A 394 7.84 6.87 -18.29
CA ALA A 394 8.63 6.28 -19.37
C ALA A 394 9.80 5.48 -18.79
N ALA A 395 10.43 4.62 -19.60
CA ALA A 395 11.65 3.98 -19.16
C ALA A 395 12.80 5.00 -19.08
N ILE A 396 13.72 4.77 -18.15
CA ILE A 396 14.93 5.57 -17.98
C ILE A 396 15.97 5.02 -18.95
N GLY A 397 16.26 5.80 -19.98
CA GLY A 397 17.32 5.55 -20.95
C GLY A 397 18.66 6.19 -20.57
N PRO A 398 19.60 6.26 -21.53
CA PRO A 398 20.93 6.84 -21.32
C PRO A 398 20.88 8.25 -20.74
N ALA A 399 21.85 8.56 -19.86
CA ALA A 399 21.95 9.85 -19.17
C ALA A 399 20.69 10.26 -18.37
N GLY A 400 19.86 9.28 -17.97
CA GLY A 400 18.66 9.52 -17.18
C GLY A 400 17.47 10.10 -17.95
N GLN A 401 17.54 10.15 -19.28
CA GLN A 401 16.48 10.68 -20.13
C GLN A 401 15.43 9.61 -20.47
N PRO A 402 14.20 9.98 -20.84
CA PRO A 402 13.21 9.02 -21.34
C PRO A 402 13.76 8.21 -22.52
N GLY A 403 13.60 6.89 -22.50
CA GLY A 403 14.10 5.99 -23.54
C GLY A 403 13.36 4.65 -23.59
N ALA A 404 14.00 3.66 -24.21
CA ALA A 404 13.49 2.30 -24.25
C ALA A 404 13.84 1.55 -22.96
N ALA A 405 12.95 0.67 -22.50
CA ALA A 405 13.23 -0.18 -21.35
C ALA A 405 14.28 -1.25 -21.71
N ASP A 406 15.23 -1.47 -20.81
CA ASP A 406 16.08 -2.66 -20.86
C ASP A 406 15.19 -3.92 -20.77
N PRO A 407 15.28 -4.88 -21.70
CA PRO A 407 14.37 -6.02 -21.75
C PRO A 407 14.39 -6.90 -20.49
N ALA A 408 15.55 -7.09 -19.86
CA ALA A 408 15.65 -7.89 -18.64
C ALA A 408 14.99 -7.18 -17.45
N THR A 409 15.24 -5.87 -17.33
CA THR A 409 14.57 -5.02 -16.33
C THR A 409 13.06 -5.04 -16.53
N ARG A 410 12.60 -4.91 -17.78
CA ARG A 410 11.18 -4.96 -18.14
C ARG A 410 10.53 -6.30 -17.78
N ALA A 411 11.21 -7.43 -18.04
CA ALA A 411 10.74 -8.76 -17.67
C ALA A 411 10.55 -8.94 -16.14
N SER A 412 11.27 -8.16 -15.33
CA SER A 412 11.18 -8.20 -13.86
C SER A 412 10.05 -7.34 -13.25
N TRP A 413 9.45 -6.42 -14.01
CA TRP A 413 8.56 -5.38 -13.47
C TRP A 413 7.43 -5.91 -12.58
N TRP A 414 6.80 -7.02 -12.96
CA TRP A 414 5.72 -7.60 -12.18
C TRP A 414 6.15 -8.05 -10.78
N ALA A 415 7.36 -8.59 -10.67
CA ALA A 415 7.89 -9.12 -9.42
C ALA A 415 8.53 -8.03 -8.54
N ASP A 416 9.17 -7.04 -9.16
CA ASP A 416 9.99 -6.05 -8.46
C ASP A 416 9.29 -4.69 -8.28
N GLY A 417 8.22 -4.42 -9.02
CA GLY A 417 7.52 -3.14 -9.00
C GLY A 417 6.69 -2.91 -7.73
N SER A 418 6.73 -1.68 -7.22
CA SER A 418 5.90 -1.23 -6.10
C SER A 418 4.44 -0.91 -6.49
N GLY A 419 4.16 -0.87 -7.79
CA GLY A 419 2.90 -0.39 -8.36
C GLY A 419 2.77 1.14 -8.45
N ILE A 420 3.73 1.88 -7.87
CA ILE A 420 3.83 3.35 -7.96
C ILE A 420 5.23 3.69 -8.48
N PRO A 421 5.44 3.76 -9.81
CA PRO A 421 6.71 4.25 -10.36
C PRO A 421 6.91 5.74 -9.99
N PRO A 422 8.15 6.25 -9.93
CA PRO A 422 9.39 5.69 -10.49
C PRO A 422 9.98 4.52 -9.67
N GLY A 423 10.76 3.69 -10.35
CA GLY A 423 11.39 2.50 -9.79
C GLY A 423 11.63 1.44 -10.86
N ASN A 424 12.61 0.56 -10.63
CA ASN A 424 12.95 -0.57 -11.51
C ASN A 424 13.05 -0.18 -13.01
N GLY A 425 13.81 0.87 -13.31
CA GLY A 425 14.02 1.37 -14.68
C GLY A 425 12.90 2.27 -15.24
N ILE A 426 11.86 2.59 -14.46
CA ILE A 426 10.78 3.51 -14.84
C ILE A 426 10.97 4.85 -14.14
N GLY A 427 10.85 5.95 -14.89
CA GLY A 427 10.94 7.33 -14.41
C GLY A 427 9.61 8.08 -14.51
N LEU A 428 9.40 9.05 -13.61
CA LEU A 428 8.36 10.07 -13.72
C LEU A 428 8.96 11.33 -14.33
N PHE A 429 8.58 11.61 -15.57
CA PHE A 429 9.08 12.74 -16.35
C PHE A 429 8.02 13.82 -16.54
N GLY A 430 8.44 14.99 -17.03
CA GLY A 430 7.55 16.13 -17.20
C GLY A 430 7.13 16.75 -15.87
N GLY A 431 6.14 17.65 -15.90
CA GLY A 431 5.76 18.46 -14.72
C GLY A 431 6.92 19.27 -14.13
N MET A 432 7.91 19.58 -14.95
CA MET A 432 9.09 20.36 -14.58
C MET A 432 9.33 21.49 -15.58
N ASN A 433 10.04 22.54 -15.14
CA ASN A 433 10.49 23.64 -16.00
C ASN A 433 12.00 23.88 -15.85
N VAL A 434 12.54 24.73 -16.73
CA VAL A 434 13.92 25.21 -16.61
C VAL A 434 13.97 26.31 -15.56
N SER A 435 14.23 25.94 -14.31
CA SER A 435 14.41 26.87 -13.18
C SER A 435 15.33 26.28 -12.11
N ALA A 436 15.64 27.06 -11.07
CA ALA A 436 16.39 26.56 -9.91
C ALA A 436 15.59 25.52 -9.10
N ASP A 437 14.26 25.58 -9.14
CA ASP A 437 13.33 24.67 -8.45
C ASP A 437 12.44 23.95 -9.48
N PRO A 438 13.02 23.05 -10.29
CA PRO A 438 12.36 22.51 -11.47
C PRO A 438 11.07 21.76 -11.15
N THR A 439 10.89 21.25 -9.94
CA THR A 439 9.73 20.42 -9.55
C THR A 439 8.56 21.21 -8.96
N LEU A 440 8.76 22.49 -8.60
CA LEU A 440 7.72 23.30 -7.96
C LEU A 440 6.52 23.51 -8.89
N ILE A 441 6.76 23.78 -10.18
CA ILE A 441 5.67 24.04 -11.15
C ILE A 441 4.68 22.87 -11.26
N GLY A 442 5.18 21.62 -11.33
CA GLY A 442 4.33 20.43 -11.36
C GLY A 442 3.61 20.21 -10.03
N SER A 443 4.29 20.46 -8.91
CA SER A 443 3.70 20.36 -7.57
C SER A 443 2.56 21.37 -7.37
N GLU A 444 2.74 22.60 -7.88
CA GLU A 444 1.71 23.65 -7.85
C GLU A 444 0.53 23.33 -8.76
N CYS A 445 0.78 22.78 -9.95
CA CYS A 445 -0.30 22.32 -10.82
C CYS A 445 -1.13 21.22 -10.15
N LEU A 446 -0.48 20.22 -9.53
CA LEU A 446 -1.17 19.16 -8.80
C LEU A 446 -1.98 19.70 -7.61
N ARG A 447 -1.41 20.66 -6.86
CA ARG A 447 -2.13 21.36 -5.79
C ARG A 447 -3.32 22.14 -6.34
N GLY A 448 -3.16 22.78 -7.49
CA GLY A 448 -4.22 23.51 -8.20
C GLY A 448 -5.42 22.64 -8.55
N LEU A 449 -5.22 21.36 -8.88
CA LEU A 449 -6.32 20.40 -9.11
C LEU A 449 -7.14 20.13 -7.84
N TRP A 450 -6.57 20.29 -6.64
CA TRP A 450 -7.32 20.16 -5.39
C TRP A 450 -7.91 21.50 -4.93
N THR A 451 -7.19 22.61 -5.05
CA THR A 451 -7.62 23.91 -4.51
C THR A 451 -8.46 24.74 -5.48
N GLY A 452 -8.49 24.36 -6.75
CA GLY A 452 -9.28 25.02 -7.79
C GLY A 452 -10.75 24.59 -7.79
N ASP A 453 -11.51 25.22 -8.67
CA ASP A 453 -12.96 25.03 -8.85
C ASP A 453 -13.35 24.76 -10.32
N ASN A 454 -12.36 24.62 -11.21
CA ASN A 454 -12.57 24.31 -12.61
C ASN A 454 -13.09 22.87 -12.82
N HIS A 455 -13.45 22.52 -14.05
CA HIS A 455 -14.03 21.21 -14.37
C HIS A 455 -13.15 20.03 -13.90
N GLU A 456 -11.84 20.08 -14.11
CA GLU A 456 -10.94 19.03 -13.65
C GLU A 456 -10.90 18.95 -12.12
N SER A 457 -10.87 20.08 -11.42
CA SER A 457 -10.90 20.12 -9.96
C SER A 457 -12.19 19.49 -9.41
N GLN A 458 -13.34 19.81 -10.02
CA GLN A 458 -14.64 19.23 -9.68
C GLN A 458 -14.68 17.71 -9.93
N MET A 459 -14.13 17.25 -11.06
CA MET A 459 -14.01 15.81 -11.35
C MET A 459 -13.15 15.10 -10.31
N LEU A 460 -12.02 15.71 -9.93
CA LEU A 460 -11.13 15.18 -8.91
C LEU A 460 -11.82 15.11 -7.54
N HIS A 461 -12.51 16.17 -7.12
CA HIS A 461 -13.27 16.16 -5.87
C HIS A 461 -14.35 15.09 -5.86
N ALA A 462 -15.06 14.90 -6.98
CA ALA A 462 -16.06 13.84 -7.11
C ALA A 462 -15.42 12.43 -7.02
N ALA A 463 -14.25 12.22 -7.64
CA ALA A 463 -13.52 10.97 -7.56
C ALA A 463 -13.02 10.67 -6.13
N VAL A 464 -12.52 11.69 -5.41
CA VAL A 464 -12.13 11.57 -4.00
C VAL A 464 -13.36 11.34 -3.12
N ALA A 465 -14.48 12.01 -3.35
CA ALA A 465 -15.71 11.80 -2.59
C ALA A 465 -16.24 10.36 -2.73
N ALA A 466 -16.01 9.70 -3.87
CA ALA A 466 -16.37 8.30 -4.07
C ALA A 466 -15.55 7.32 -3.20
N THR A 467 -14.43 7.74 -2.62
CA THR A 467 -13.58 6.92 -1.72
C THR A 467 -14.09 6.90 -0.28
N ALA A 468 -15.10 7.71 0.03
CA ALA A 468 -15.61 7.89 1.39
C ALA A 468 -16.02 6.56 2.03
N ALA A 469 -15.55 6.37 3.27
CA ALA A 469 -15.94 5.21 4.06
C ALA A 469 -17.45 5.22 4.31
N ARG A 470 -18.04 4.02 4.30
CA ARG A 470 -19.44 3.80 4.70
C ARG A 470 -19.49 3.16 6.06
N LEU A 471 -20.62 3.34 6.71
CA LEU A 471 -20.78 3.01 8.12
C LEU A 471 -20.95 1.49 8.27
N PRO A 472 -20.02 0.78 8.94
CA PRO A 472 -20.16 -0.67 9.13
C PRO A 472 -21.32 -0.99 10.08
N ARG A 473 -21.75 -2.27 10.04
CA ARG A 473 -22.73 -2.82 10.98
C ARG A 473 -22.25 -2.64 12.42
N ARG A 474 -23.20 -2.42 13.33
CA ARG A 474 -22.93 -1.98 14.71
C ARG A 474 -22.17 -3.02 15.55
N ASP A 475 -22.41 -4.28 15.27
CA ASP A 475 -21.94 -5.44 16.03
C ASP A 475 -20.68 -6.09 15.43
N LEU A 476 -20.06 -5.48 14.40
CA LEU A 476 -18.85 -6.01 13.78
C LEU A 476 -17.63 -5.80 14.72
N PRO A 477 -16.92 -6.88 15.13
CA PRO A 477 -15.61 -6.75 15.75
C PRO A 477 -14.66 -5.99 14.84
N LEU A 478 -14.23 -4.81 15.29
CA LEU A 478 -13.40 -3.90 14.49
C LEU A 478 -12.25 -3.36 15.33
N TRP A 479 -11.03 -3.60 14.86
CA TRP A 479 -9.81 -3.08 15.46
C TRP A 479 -9.06 -2.23 14.44
N VAL A 480 -8.83 -0.96 14.77
CA VAL A 480 -7.94 -0.07 14.02
C VAL A 480 -6.67 0.15 14.83
N LEU A 481 -5.50 0.01 14.20
CA LEU A 481 -4.24 0.35 14.86
C LEU A 481 -3.35 1.15 13.91
N HIS A 482 -2.62 2.13 14.43
CA HIS A 482 -1.93 3.11 13.63
C HIS A 482 -0.70 3.62 14.39
N GLY A 483 0.45 3.70 13.73
CA GLY A 483 1.63 4.34 14.31
C GLY A 483 1.40 5.82 14.60
N ALA A 484 1.69 6.25 15.83
CA ALA A 484 1.50 7.64 16.26
C ALA A 484 2.31 8.64 15.42
N GLY A 485 3.48 8.21 14.93
CA GLY A 485 4.37 8.99 14.09
C GLY A 485 4.24 8.67 12.61
N ASP A 486 3.10 8.17 12.12
CA ASP A 486 2.89 8.01 10.68
C ASP A 486 2.94 9.39 9.98
N GLY A 487 3.95 9.59 9.14
CA GLY A 487 4.16 10.80 8.37
C GLY A 487 3.70 10.71 6.92
N LEU A 488 3.24 9.54 6.46
CA LEU A 488 2.62 9.37 5.15
C LEU A 488 1.10 9.50 5.24
N LEU A 489 0.47 8.84 6.22
CA LEU A 489 -0.96 8.88 6.51
C LEU A 489 -1.22 9.38 7.95
N PRO A 490 -0.91 10.64 8.30
CA PRO A 490 -1.02 11.10 9.69
C PRO A 490 -2.34 10.73 10.36
N THR A 491 -2.26 10.25 11.61
CA THR A 491 -3.43 9.75 12.36
C THR A 491 -4.56 10.76 12.41
N ALA A 492 -4.22 12.04 12.59
CA ALA A 492 -5.13 13.18 12.64
C ALA A 492 -5.91 13.41 11.34
N PHE A 493 -5.39 12.96 10.19
CA PHE A 493 -6.05 13.10 8.90
C PHE A 493 -6.88 11.88 8.51
N SER A 494 -6.60 10.72 9.10
CA SER A 494 -7.19 9.45 8.68
C SER A 494 -7.84 8.63 9.81
N SER A 495 -7.09 7.88 10.60
CA SER A 495 -7.69 6.95 11.57
C SER A 495 -8.40 7.62 12.74
N GLU A 496 -7.90 8.73 13.28
CA GLU A 496 -8.56 9.44 14.38
C GLU A 496 -9.95 9.96 13.97
N PRO A 497 -10.11 10.69 12.84
CA PRO A 497 -11.44 11.11 12.41
C PRO A 497 -12.37 9.95 12.05
N TYR A 498 -11.83 8.84 11.53
CA TYR A 498 -12.62 7.62 11.29
C TYR A 498 -13.14 6.99 12.59
N VAL A 499 -12.27 6.80 13.58
CA VAL A 499 -12.64 6.23 14.88
C VAL A 499 -13.61 7.14 15.63
N ALA A 500 -13.38 8.45 15.60
CA ALA A 500 -14.30 9.43 16.20
C ALA A 500 -15.69 9.37 15.54
N TRP A 501 -15.74 9.35 14.21
CA TRP A 501 -16.99 9.20 13.47
C TRP A 501 -17.74 7.91 13.81
N LEU A 502 -17.05 6.77 13.88
CA LEU A 502 -17.68 5.51 14.28
C LEU A 502 -18.30 5.59 15.69
N ARG A 503 -17.60 6.21 16.64
CA ARG A 503 -18.08 6.39 18.02
C ARG A 503 -19.30 7.29 18.10
N ASP A 504 -19.30 8.41 17.36
CA ASP A 504 -20.46 9.30 17.25
C ASP A 504 -21.69 8.58 16.67
N GLU A 505 -21.46 7.65 15.75
CA GLU A 505 -22.48 6.79 15.16
C GLU A 505 -22.83 5.57 16.02
N GLY A 506 -22.35 5.48 17.27
CA GLY A 506 -22.70 4.41 18.20
C GLY A 506 -22.05 3.05 17.93
N ARG A 507 -20.91 3.03 17.24
CA ARG A 507 -20.01 1.86 17.11
C ARG A 507 -18.89 1.95 18.15
N HIS A 508 -18.33 0.80 18.51
CA HIS A 508 -17.26 0.69 19.51
C HIS A 508 -16.01 0.03 18.91
N PRO A 509 -15.32 0.67 17.95
CA PRO A 509 -14.06 0.14 17.45
C PRO A 509 -12.99 0.22 18.55
N ILE A 510 -12.14 -0.79 18.60
CA ILE A 510 -10.90 -0.72 19.37
C ILE A 510 -9.89 0.09 18.55
N TYR A 511 -9.19 1.02 19.20
CA TYR A 511 -8.19 1.86 18.55
C TYR A 511 -6.88 1.87 19.31
N TRP A 512 -5.80 1.48 18.64
CA TRP A 512 -4.43 1.65 19.13
C TRP A 512 -3.70 2.71 18.32
N LYS A 513 -3.33 3.81 18.98
CA LYS A 513 -2.36 4.78 18.46
C LYS A 513 -0.98 4.42 19.02
N VAL A 514 -0.26 3.55 18.34
CA VAL A 514 0.96 2.93 18.86
C VAL A 514 2.10 3.97 18.91
N PRO A 515 2.61 4.33 20.10
CA PRO A 515 3.69 5.31 20.22
C PRO A 515 4.96 4.79 19.55
N HIS A 516 5.75 5.70 18.96
CA HIS A 516 6.99 5.36 18.26
C HIS A 516 6.82 4.40 17.06
N ALA A 517 5.62 4.08 16.60
CA ALA A 517 5.44 3.38 15.33
C ALA A 517 5.16 4.40 14.20
N GLN A 518 5.50 4.02 12.97
CA GLN A 518 5.34 4.83 11.75
C GLN A 518 5.01 3.94 10.55
N HIS A 519 4.74 4.54 9.40
CA HIS A 519 4.13 3.88 8.23
C HIS A 519 4.87 2.64 7.66
N PHE A 520 6.20 2.64 7.75
CA PHE A 520 7.05 1.74 7.00
C PHE A 520 7.93 0.89 7.92
N ASP A 521 7.44 -0.24 8.41
CA ASP A 521 8.27 -1.22 9.12
C ASP A 521 9.55 -1.57 8.32
N ALA A 522 9.44 -1.65 6.99
CA ALA A 522 10.56 -1.84 6.07
C ALA A 522 11.67 -0.77 6.16
N PHE A 523 11.38 0.43 6.68
CA PHE A 523 12.36 1.51 6.86
C PHE A 523 13.13 1.40 8.18
N LEU A 524 12.76 0.51 9.10
CA LEU A 524 13.45 0.35 10.39
C LEU A 524 14.90 -0.14 10.24
N VAL A 525 15.25 -0.70 9.09
CA VAL A 525 16.63 -1.05 8.70
C VAL A 525 17.47 0.17 8.30
N LEU A 526 16.84 1.30 7.97
CA LEU A 526 17.54 2.52 7.59
C LEU A 526 18.20 3.16 8.83
N PRO A 527 19.39 3.77 8.67
CA PRO A 527 20.08 4.42 9.77
C PRO A 527 19.19 5.42 10.52
N GLY A 528 19.19 5.34 11.85
CA GLY A 528 18.38 6.18 12.73
C GLY A 528 16.91 5.79 12.85
N PHE A 529 16.33 4.97 11.96
CA PHE A 529 14.92 4.60 12.08
C PHE A 529 14.66 3.61 13.21
N GLY A 530 15.28 2.43 13.19
CA GLY A 530 15.07 1.43 14.24
C GLY A 530 15.52 1.89 15.64
N GLU A 531 16.35 2.93 15.73
CA GLU A 531 16.73 3.54 17.01
C GLU A 531 15.60 4.38 17.63
N HIS A 532 14.72 4.94 16.80
CA HIS A 532 13.67 5.89 17.20
C HIS A 532 12.25 5.34 17.04
N TYR A 533 12.08 4.24 16.31
CA TYR A 533 10.78 3.67 15.97
C TYR A 533 10.69 2.15 16.19
N VAL A 534 9.48 1.65 16.37
CA VAL A 534 9.13 0.22 16.56
C VAL A 534 8.33 -0.31 15.37
N PRO A 535 8.37 -1.64 15.09
CA PRO A 535 7.53 -2.23 14.05
C PRO A 535 6.06 -2.28 14.46
N LEU A 536 5.15 -2.00 13.52
CA LEU A 536 3.70 -2.04 13.71
C LEU A 536 3.13 -3.47 13.54
N LEU A 537 3.76 -4.34 12.75
CA LEU A 537 3.29 -5.71 12.51
C LEU A 537 3.01 -6.56 13.77
N PRO A 538 3.84 -6.55 14.84
CA PRO A 538 3.56 -7.31 16.06
C PRO A 538 2.20 -6.96 16.68
N TYR A 539 1.81 -5.69 16.64
CA TYR A 539 0.52 -5.21 17.14
C TYR A 539 -0.64 -5.70 16.27
N GLY A 540 -0.43 -5.78 14.96
CA GLY A 540 -1.37 -6.39 14.02
C GLY A 540 -1.61 -7.87 14.31
N TYR A 541 -0.56 -8.63 14.55
CA TYR A 541 -0.69 -10.05 14.93
C TYR A 541 -1.41 -10.21 16.27
N ALA A 542 -1.08 -9.39 17.27
CA ALA A 542 -1.78 -9.42 18.56
C ALA A 542 -3.29 -9.10 18.43
N ALA A 543 -3.67 -8.16 17.56
CA ALA A 543 -5.07 -7.87 17.26
C ALA A 543 -5.78 -9.04 16.56
N LEU A 544 -5.10 -9.68 15.61
CA LEU A 544 -5.63 -10.87 14.92
C LEU A 544 -5.76 -12.08 15.87
N ASP A 545 -4.80 -12.32 16.76
CA ASP A 545 -4.85 -13.36 17.79
C ASP A 545 -6.05 -13.16 18.72
N ARG A 546 -6.33 -11.91 19.14
CA ARG A 546 -7.51 -11.62 19.96
C ARG A 546 -8.82 -11.80 19.20
N LEU A 547 -8.87 -11.43 17.92
CA LEU A 547 -10.03 -11.69 17.09
C LEU A 547 -10.25 -13.20 16.91
N TRP A 548 -9.19 -13.97 16.70
CA TRP A 548 -9.25 -15.42 16.62
C TRP A 548 -9.81 -16.04 17.91
N ALA A 549 -9.28 -15.66 19.06
CA ALA A 549 -9.76 -16.16 20.36
C ALA A 549 -11.26 -15.84 20.56
N HIS A 550 -11.71 -14.67 20.12
CA HIS A 550 -13.12 -14.32 20.14
C HIS A 550 -13.98 -15.21 19.23
N LEU A 551 -13.52 -15.43 18.00
CA LEU A 551 -14.28 -16.16 16.98
C LEU A 551 -14.31 -17.67 17.20
N TYR A 552 -13.26 -18.26 17.77
CA TYR A 552 -13.04 -19.71 17.81
C TYR A 552 -12.91 -20.31 19.21
N GLU A 553 -12.60 -19.50 20.23
CA GLU A 553 -12.28 -20.00 21.57
C GLU A 553 -13.27 -19.50 22.63
N GLY A 554 -14.29 -18.74 22.23
CA GLY A 554 -15.33 -18.23 23.11
C GLY A 554 -14.88 -17.06 23.99
N ALA A 555 -13.73 -16.44 23.71
CA ALA A 555 -13.30 -15.24 24.42
C ALA A 555 -14.26 -14.08 24.15
N ALA A 556 -14.48 -13.21 25.14
CA ALA A 556 -15.29 -12.01 24.95
C ALA A 556 -14.55 -11.00 24.05
N TRP A 557 -15.27 -10.34 23.14
CA TRP A 557 -14.71 -9.21 22.39
C TRP A 557 -14.55 -8.00 23.33
N PRO A 558 -13.34 -7.43 23.47
CA PRO A 558 -13.13 -6.34 24.40
C PRO A 558 -13.80 -5.05 23.90
N LEU A 559 -14.42 -4.32 24.84
CA LEU A 559 -14.98 -2.98 24.57
C LEU A 559 -13.90 -1.90 24.49
N ASP A 560 -12.77 -2.14 25.15
CA ASP A 560 -11.59 -1.28 25.14
C ASP A 560 -10.32 -2.13 25.31
N ALA A 561 -9.21 -1.64 24.78
CA ALA A 561 -7.89 -2.25 24.96
C ALA A 561 -6.85 -1.13 25.15
N PRO A 562 -6.18 -1.08 26.32
CA PRO A 562 -5.12 -0.09 26.56
C PRO A 562 -4.08 -0.11 25.44
N THR A 563 -3.65 1.08 25.01
CA THR A 563 -2.59 1.18 24.01
C THR A 563 -1.27 0.69 24.60
N PRO A 564 -0.54 -0.21 23.92
CA PRO A 564 0.76 -0.69 24.37
C PRO A 564 1.77 0.43 24.61
N ALA A 565 2.54 0.33 25.69
CA ALA A 565 3.59 1.28 26.04
C ALA A 565 4.90 0.96 25.32
N ALA A 566 4.89 1.06 23.98
CA ALA A 566 6.02 0.76 23.13
C ALA A 566 7.21 1.68 23.39
N ARG A 567 8.42 1.15 23.22
CA ARG A 567 9.70 1.87 23.32
C ARG A 567 10.61 1.46 22.16
N PRO A 568 11.32 2.40 21.51
CA PRO A 568 12.31 2.07 20.50
C PRO A 568 13.43 1.19 21.05
N ARG A 569 14.06 0.38 20.20
CA ARG A 569 15.18 -0.50 20.57
C ARG A 569 16.51 0.24 20.76
N GLY A 570 16.58 1.54 20.44
CA GLY A 570 17.84 2.26 20.38
C GLY A 570 18.82 1.58 19.41
N ALA A 571 20.12 1.65 19.69
CA ALA A 571 21.14 1.00 18.85
C ALA A 571 21.14 -0.54 18.94
N GLY A 572 20.46 -1.12 19.93
CA GLY A 572 20.42 -2.56 20.19
C GLY A 572 19.41 -3.33 19.33
N PRO A 573 19.35 -4.67 19.47
CA PRO A 573 18.30 -5.48 18.84
C PRO A 573 16.93 -5.20 19.48
N LEU A 574 15.86 -5.42 18.72
CA LEU A 574 14.50 -5.40 19.25
C LEU A 574 14.33 -6.50 20.31
N GLU A 575 13.65 -6.19 21.41
CA GLU A 575 13.29 -7.16 22.44
C GLU A 575 11.77 -7.15 22.67
N ARG A 576 11.20 -8.27 23.12
CA ARG A 576 9.75 -8.37 23.34
C ARG A 576 9.23 -7.33 24.36
N THR A 577 10.04 -7.03 25.37
CA THR A 577 9.74 -6.04 26.41
C THR A 577 9.57 -4.63 25.84
N THR A 578 10.23 -4.29 24.72
CA THR A 578 10.14 -2.96 24.11
C THR A 578 8.84 -2.77 23.33
N LEU A 579 8.13 -3.84 22.97
CA LEU A 579 6.84 -3.76 22.29
C LEU A 579 5.68 -3.40 23.25
N GLY A 580 5.81 -3.68 24.55
CA GLY A 580 4.76 -3.39 25.53
C GLY A 580 3.46 -4.18 25.32
N LEU A 581 3.54 -5.33 24.63
CA LEU A 581 2.44 -6.24 24.28
C LEU A 581 2.20 -7.34 25.33
#